data_AF-V5TFB1-F1
#
_entry.id   AF-V5TFB1-F1
#
_cell.length_a   1.000
_cell.length_b   1.000
_cell.length_c   1.000
_cell.angle_alpha   90.00
_cell.angle_beta   90.00
_cell.angle_gamma   90.00
#
_symmetry.space_group_name_H-M   'P 1'
#
loop_
_entity.id
_entity.type
_entity.pdbx_description
1 polymer ?
#
loop_
_entity_poly.entity_id
_entity_poly.type
_entity_poly.pdbx_seq_one_letter_code
_entity_poly.pdbx_strand_id
1 'polypeptide(L)'
;KSNIGHLEPASGIAGLIKLALALHHGTIPPNVHFTKPNPRIPFEEYRLRVPTAVEPWKQPGADGLRYGGVNSFGFGGTNAHAVLSSAPEPAAQARGGSSARPIIWSVSGRSAAALEELTRADAEFLDATPAEALPDLAAAVQQRRSHHSHRIAVVGSSPAEVAKSLRGGAGHPGHFSGTLGTSAPPVAVVFTGQGTQWPGMARDLFQQNARFRSTVEELDAIMRPHWGRSVVDDIIRGDGSVFRSDVGQGILFVLQVGVYRLFREAGLQPMLVFGHSIGEAAAAYASGALTIEDAVRVIVERARVQELTRGSGAMAAVGISEDAAQPLLEQYRDRLWIAAVNSPTDLTLAGESDAVKAAVESLSKAGTFARMLPFPYAFHSPKMDICYDSFMPSVKHIQPKATTIPYISTVTGTELPGESLDPDYWYRNL
;
A
#
# COMPACT_ATOMS: atom_id res chain seq x y z
N LYS A 1 -6.56 -26.92 42.19
CA LYS A 1 -6.51 -26.70 43.65
C LYS A 1 -5.18 -27.14 44.25
N SER A 2 -4.72 -28.37 44.02
CA SER A 2 -3.41 -28.83 44.53
C SER A 2 -2.22 -27.94 44.14
N ASN A 3 -2.24 -27.34 42.94
CA ASN A 3 -1.16 -26.43 42.50
C ASN A 3 -1.32 -24.97 42.97
N ILE A 4 -2.54 -24.43 43.01
CA ILE A 4 -2.82 -22.98 43.15
C ILE A 4 -3.80 -22.63 44.27
N GLY A 5 -4.09 -23.58 45.16
CA GLY A 5 -5.06 -23.40 46.24
C GLY A 5 -6.52 -23.39 45.78
N HIS A 6 -7.41 -23.05 46.73
CA HIS A 6 -8.84 -22.86 46.51
C HIS A 6 -9.12 -21.39 46.23
N LEU A 7 -9.37 -21.03 44.96
CA LEU A 7 -9.59 -19.64 44.54
C LEU A 7 -11.03 -19.14 44.77
N GLU A 8 -11.71 -19.72 45.75
CA GLU A 8 -13.13 -19.45 46.07
C GLU A 8 -14.02 -19.32 44.81
N PRO A 9 -14.62 -18.16 44.44
CA PRO A 9 -15.52 -18.08 43.29
C PRO A 9 -14.81 -18.35 41.94
N ALA A 10 -13.48 -18.18 41.87
CA ALA A 10 -12.69 -18.46 40.66
C ALA A 10 -12.23 -19.92 40.54
N SER A 11 -12.57 -20.79 41.49
CA SER A 11 -12.13 -22.19 41.47
C SER A 11 -12.67 -22.97 40.26
N GLY A 12 -13.91 -22.71 39.87
CA GLY A 12 -14.54 -23.36 38.73
C GLY A 12 -13.85 -23.00 37.42
N ILE A 13 -13.66 -21.70 37.15
CA ILE A 13 -13.03 -21.21 35.92
C ILE A 13 -11.56 -21.63 35.82
N ALA A 14 -10.82 -21.67 36.94
CA ALA A 14 -9.44 -22.18 36.93
C ALA A 14 -9.39 -23.68 36.57
N GLY A 15 -10.36 -24.47 37.03
CA GLY A 15 -10.52 -25.87 36.63
C GLY A 15 -10.85 -26.02 35.14
N LEU A 16 -11.69 -25.13 34.62
CA LEU A 16 -12.07 -25.06 33.21
C LEU A 16 -10.87 -24.75 32.31
N ILE A 17 -10.07 -23.73 32.66
CA ILE A 17 -8.86 -23.33 31.93
C ILE A 17 -7.86 -24.48 31.91
N LYS A 18 -7.63 -25.14 33.06
CA LYS A 18 -6.77 -26.34 33.13
C LYS A 18 -7.25 -27.42 32.15
N LEU A 19 -8.55 -27.72 32.14
CA LEU A 19 -9.10 -28.75 31.26
C LEU A 19 -8.96 -28.35 29.79
N ALA A 20 -9.29 -27.11 29.43
CA ALA A 20 -9.15 -26.62 28.06
C ALA A 20 -7.70 -26.72 27.55
N LEU A 21 -6.72 -26.34 28.37
CA LEU A 21 -5.30 -26.48 28.05
C LEU A 21 -4.88 -27.96 27.93
N ALA A 22 -5.35 -28.83 28.82
CA ALA A 22 -5.07 -30.26 28.75
C ALA A 22 -5.63 -30.92 27.48
N LEU A 23 -6.83 -30.51 27.06
CA LEU A 23 -7.47 -30.94 25.81
C LEU A 23 -6.69 -30.43 24.59
N HIS A 24 -6.30 -29.15 24.59
CA HIS A 24 -5.54 -28.51 23.50
C HIS A 24 -4.17 -29.16 23.30
N HIS A 25 -3.41 -29.37 24.38
CA HIS A 25 -2.08 -30.00 24.32
C HIS A 25 -2.13 -31.53 24.29
N GLY A 26 -3.33 -32.14 24.35
CA GLY A 26 -3.49 -33.58 24.40
C GLY A 26 -2.72 -34.26 25.53
N THR A 27 -2.61 -33.61 26.68
CA THR A 27 -1.75 -34.02 27.80
C THR A 27 -2.45 -33.80 29.13
N ILE A 28 -2.37 -34.77 30.04
CA ILE A 28 -2.94 -34.69 31.40
C ILE A 28 -1.82 -34.30 32.38
N PRO A 29 -1.89 -33.13 33.04
CA PRO A 29 -0.89 -32.72 34.02
C PRO A 29 -1.09 -33.43 35.37
N PRO A 30 -0.02 -33.64 36.14
CA PRO A 30 -0.07 -34.36 37.41
C PRO A 30 -0.85 -33.62 38.49
N ASN A 31 -1.36 -34.37 39.44
CA ASN A 31 -1.91 -33.86 40.69
C ASN A 31 -0.81 -33.87 41.76
N VAL A 32 -0.37 -32.69 42.18
CA VAL A 32 0.69 -32.56 43.20
C VAL A 32 0.18 -33.00 44.58
N HIS A 33 1.11 -33.50 45.41
CA HIS A 33 0.85 -33.99 46.78
C HIS A 33 -0.01 -35.26 46.91
N PHE A 34 -0.32 -35.96 45.80
CA PHE A 34 -1.01 -37.24 45.86
C PHE A 34 -0.02 -38.39 45.99
N THR A 35 0.00 -39.07 47.15
CA THR A 35 0.91 -40.21 47.43
C THR A 35 0.17 -41.53 47.59
N LYS A 36 -0.92 -41.56 48.37
CA LYS A 36 -1.74 -42.76 48.63
C LYS A 36 -3.24 -42.42 48.54
N PRO A 37 -4.06 -43.25 47.87
CA PRO A 37 -5.51 -43.03 47.83
C PRO A 37 -6.14 -43.17 49.23
N ASN A 38 -7.24 -42.46 49.46
CA ASN A 38 -8.01 -42.59 50.70
C ASN A 38 -8.68 -43.98 50.74
N PRO A 39 -8.42 -44.82 51.76
CA PRO A 39 -8.91 -46.21 51.80
C PRO A 39 -10.44 -46.33 51.89
N ARG A 40 -11.16 -45.24 52.22
CA ARG A 40 -12.64 -45.22 52.24
C ARG A 40 -13.26 -45.03 50.85
N ILE A 41 -12.46 -44.77 49.82
CA ILE A 41 -12.93 -44.60 48.44
C ILE A 41 -12.50 -45.84 47.66
N PRO A 42 -13.43 -46.63 47.09
CA PRO A 42 -13.09 -47.82 46.31
C PRO A 42 -12.64 -47.42 44.89
N PHE A 43 -11.37 -47.00 44.77
CA PHE A 43 -10.80 -46.50 43.51
C PHE A 43 -10.90 -47.50 42.36
N GLU A 44 -10.59 -48.77 42.62
CA GLU A 44 -10.61 -49.83 41.60
C GLU A 44 -12.04 -50.09 41.09
N GLU A 45 -13.01 -50.18 41.99
CA GLU A 45 -14.44 -50.38 41.65
C GLU A 45 -14.97 -49.23 40.79
N TYR A 46 -14.65 -47.99 41.15
CA TYR A 46 -15.08 -46.79 40.42
C TYR A 46 -14.20 -46.46 39.20
N ARG A 47 -13.19 -47.30 38.90
CA ARG A 47 -12.23 -47.10 37.81
C ARG A 47 -11.56 -45.72 37.86
N LEU A 48 -11.27 -45.24 39.07
CA LEU A 48 -10.66 -43.95 39.32
C LEU A 48 -9.14 -44.06 39.34
N ARG A 49 -8.47 -43.10 38.72
CA ARG A 49 -7.01 -42.95 38.75
C ARG A 49 -6.66 -41.48 38.86
N VAL A 50 -5.69 -41.16 39.72
CA VAL A 50 -5.15 -39.80 39.87
C VAL A 50 -3.80 -39.73 39.16
N PRO A 51 -3.61 -38.85 38.18
CA PRO A 51 -2.32 -38.71 37.50
C PRO A 51 -1.27 -38.13 38.45
N THR A 52 -0.11 -38.78 38.57
CA THR A 52 1.02 -38.34 39.41
C THR A 52 2.24 -37.90 38.59
N ALA A 53 2.23 -38.17 37.28
CA ALA A 53 3.19 -37.67 36.30
C ALA A 53 2.46 -36.99 35.13
N VAL A 54 3.20 -36.30 34.26
CA VAL A 54 2.65 -35.80 32.99
C VAL A 54 2.40 -36.99 32.08
N GLU A 55 1.18 -37.13 31.57
CA GLU A 55 0.78 -38.28 30.75
C GLU A 55 0.13 -37.83 29.44
N PRO A 56 0.40 -38.50 28.30
CA PRO A 56 -0.29 -38.19 27.06
C PRO A 56 -1.76 -38.62 27.15
N TRP A 57 -2.66 -37.81 26.62
CA TRP A 57 -4.08 -38.12 26.55
C TRP A 57 -4.35 -38.98 25.29
N LYS A 58 -3.93 -40.26 25.35
CA LYS A 58 -3.79 -41.15 24.20
C LYS A 58 -5.10 -41.65 23.57
N GLN A 59 -6.20 -41.69 24.32
CA GLN A 59 -7.46 -42.28 23.87
C GLN A 59 -8.49 -41.19 23.58
N PRO A 60 -8.68 -40.79 22.31
CA PRO A 60 -9.87 -40.06 21.93
C PRO A 60 -11.10 -40.99 22.03
N GLY A 61 -12.29 -40.38 22.12
CA GLY A 61 -13.57 -41.07 21.97
C GLY A 61 -13.75 -41.61 20.55
N ALA A 62 -14.88 -42.30 20.33
CA ALA A 62 -15.20 -42.92 19.03
C ALA A 62 -15.31 -41.90 17.87
N ASP A 63 -15.56 -40.64 18.21
CA ASP A 63 -15.63 -39.49 17.31
C ASP A 63 -14.27 -38.79 17.09
N GLY A 64 -13.19 -39.32 17.66
CA GLY A 64 -11.85 -38.73 17.58
C GLY A 64 -11.61 -37.56 18.55
N LEU A 65 -12.58 -37.20 19.40
CA LEU A 65 -12.46 -36.09 20.35
C LEU A 65 -12.12 -36.57 21.76
N ARG A 66 -11.39 -35.74 22.52
CA ARG A 66 -11.12 -35.98 23.95
C ARG A 66 -12.18 -35.29 24.78
N TYR A 67 -12.63 -35.92 25.87
CA TYR A 67 -13.66 -35.38 26.76
C TYR A 67 -13.18 -35.28 28.19
N GLY A 68 -13.57 -34.21 28.89
CA GLY A 68 -13.34 -34.09 30.32
C GLY A 68 -14.45 -33.32 31.02
N GLY A 69 -14.60 -33.56 32.33
CA GLY A 69 -15.58 -32.89 33.17
C GLY A 69 -14.93 -32.01 34.24
N VAL A 70 -15.55 -30.88 34.55
CA VAL A 70 -15.18 -30.01 35.67
C VAL A 70 -16.36 -29.92 36.64
N ASN A 71 -16.09 -30.19 37.92
CA ASN A 71 -17.06 -30.08 39.01
C ASN A 71 -16.74 -28.86 39.88
N SER A 72 -17.78 -28.15 40.31
CA SER A 72 -17.69 -27.13 41.34
C SER A 72 -18.89 -27.21 42.28
N PHE A 73 -18.64 -27.52 43.55
CA PHE A 73 -19.66 -27.68 44.58
C PHE A 73 -19.56 -26.52 45.56
N GLY A 74 -20.56 -25.63 45.53
CA GLY A 74 -20.59 -24.45 46.37
C GLY A 74 -20.94 -24.80 47.81
N PHE A 75 -20.35 -24.07 48.77
CA PHE A 75 -20.64 -24.27 50.19
C PHE A 75 -22.13 -24.11 50.53
N GLY A 76 -22.85 -23.22 49.82
CA GLY A 76 -24.29 -23.03 49.96
C GLY A 76 -25.17 -24.13 49.35
N GLY A 77 -24.58 -25.24 48.85
CA GLY A 77 -25.31 -26.38 48.30
C GLY A 77 -25.57 -26.33 46.79
N THR A 78 -25.30 -25.20 46.13
CA THR A 78 -25.40 -25.10 44.66
C THR A 78 -24.24 -25.78 43.98
N ASN A 79 -24.55 -26.75 43.11
CA ASN A 79 -23.58 -27.56 42.39
C ASN A 79 -23.59 -27.23 40.89
N ALA A 80 -22.42 -27.22 40.27
CA ALA A 80 -22.27 -27.06 38.83
C ALA A 80 -21.33 -28.12 38.25
N HIS A 81 -21.66 -28.61 37.06
CA HIS A 81 -20.84 -29.53 36.27
C HIS A 81 -20.78 -29.05 34.82
N ALA A 82 -19.60 -29.08 34.22
CA ALA A 82 -19.40 -28.76 32.80
C ALA A 82 -18.58 -29.85 32.13
N VAL A 83 -18.98 -30.25 30.91
CA VAL A 83 -18.29 -31.22 30.07
C VAL A 83 -17.71 -30.50 28.85
N LEU A 84 -16.43 -30.71 28.58
CA LEU A 84 -15.71 -30.12 27.44
C LEU A 84 -15.21 -31.22 26.52
N SER A 85 -15.26 -30.96 25.22
CA SER A 85 -14.55 -31.74 24.21
C SER A 85 -13.32 -30.97 23.71
N SER A 86 -12.33 -31.67 23.16
CA SER A 86 -11.29 -31.04 22.34
C SER A 86 -11.92 -30.39 21.10
N ALA A 87 -11.28 -29.35 20.58
CA ALA A 87 -11.64 -28.82 19.27
C ALA A 87 -11.31 -29.86 18.18
N PRO A 88 -12.07 -29.91 17.07
CA PRO A 88 -11.68 -30.67 15.89
C PRO A 88 -10.29 -30.25 15.42
N GLU A 89 -9.49 -31.19 14.91
CA GLU A 89 -8.20 -30.84 14.30
C GLU A 89 -8.45 -29.96 13.06
N PRO A 90 -7.81 -28.77 12.97
CA PRO A 90 -7.89 -27.97 11.77
C PRO A 90 -7.33 -28.77 10.59
N ALA A 91 -8.04 -28.76 9.45
CA ALA A 91 -7.50 -29.33 8.23
C ALA A 91 -6.14 -28.67 7.93
N ALA A 92 -5.12 -29.49 7.66
CA ALA A 92 -3.80 -29.00 7.30
C ALA A 92 -3.91 -28.13 6.04
N GLN A 93 -3.85 -26.81 6.20
CA GLN A 93 -3.81 -25.91 5.06
C GLN A 93 -2.42 -26.01 4.43
N ALA A 94 -2.38 -26.25 3.12
CA ALA A 94 -1.14 -26.20 2.37
C ALA A 94 -0.55 -24.80 2.49
N ARG A 95 0.58 -24.68 3.21
CA ARG A 95 1.34 -23.43 3.27
C ARG A 95 1.88 -23.16 1.87
N GLY A 96 1.37 -22.11 1.22
CA GLY A 96 1.89 -21.66 -0.07
C GLY A 96 3.39 -21.35 0.05
N GLY A 97 4.17 -21.70 -0.98
CA GLY A 97 5.62 -21.49 -0.99
C GLY A 97 5.98 -20.05 -0.62
N SER A 98 6.77 -19.90 0.44
CA SER A 98 7.23 -18.61 0.96
C SER A 98 8.26 -17.99 0.01
N SER A 99 7.81 -17.13 -0.90
CA SER A 99 8.69 -16.07 -1.41
C SER A 99 8.80 -14.99 -0.32
N ALA A 100 10.01 -14.61 0.09
CA ALA A 100 10.23 -13.50 1.00
C ALA A 100 9.64 -12.22 0.38
N ARG A 101 8.46 -11.83 0.86
CA ARG A 101 7.78 -10.58 0.45
C ARG A 101 7.86 -9.61 1.62
N PRO A 102 8.05 -8.31 1.36
CA PRO A 102 7.93 -7.30 2.39
C PRO A 102 6.55 -7.39 3.04
N ILE A 103 6.53 -7.48 4.37
CA ILE A 103 5.33 -7.41 5.19
C ILE A 103 5.33 -6.14 6.03
N ILE A 104 4.14 -5.70 6.43
CA ILE A 104 3.96 -4.62 7.39
C ILE A 104 3.62 -5.23 8.74
N TRP A 105 4.44 -4.93 9.75
CA TRP A 105 4.14 -5.23 11.16
C TRP A 105 3.73 -3.96 11.87
N SER A 106 2.54 -3.95 12.49
CA SER A 106 1.97 -2.77 13.14
C SER A 106 1.86 -2.96 14.65
N VAL A 107 2.37 -2.02 15.44
CA VAL A 107 2.20 -1.98 16.89
C VAL A 107 1.40 -0.74 17.25
N SER A 108 0.44 -0.86 18.17
CA SER A 108 -0.29 0.30 18.66
C SER A 108 -0.56 0.26 20.16
N GLY A 109 -0.50 1.42 20.80
CA GLY A 109 -0.71 1.60 22.25
C GLY A 109 -1.62 2.79 22.55
N ARG A 110 -2.30 2.74 23.71
CA ARG A 110 -3.13 3.86 24.20
C ARG A 110 -2.31 5.00 24.82
N SER A 111 -1.03 4.76 25.05
CA SER A 111 -0.05 5.74 25.50
C SER A 111 1.30 5.44 24.86
N ALA A 112 2.21 6.41 24.87
CA ALA A 112 3.58 6.21 24.39
C ALA A 112 4.30 5.08 25.15
N ALA A 113 4.15 5.01 26.48
CA ALA A 113 4.75 3.96 27.30
C ALA A 113 4.22 2.55 26.95
N ALA A 114 2.91 2.41 26.72
CA ALA A 114 2.33 1.13 26.31
C ALA A 114 2.79 0.71 24.90
N LEU A 115 2.97 1.67 23.99
CA LEU A 115 3.51 1.41 22.65
C LEU A 115 4.96 0.93 22.73
N GLU A 116 5.78 1.58 23.56
CA GLU A 116 7.18 1.22 23.78
C GLU A 116 7.32 -0.20 24.36
N GLU A 117 6.54 -0.51 25.40
CA GLU A 117 6.52 -1.85 26.01
C GLU A 117 6.13 -2.93 25.01
N LEU A 118 5.06 -2.72 24.23
CA LEU A 118 4.61 -3.66 23.21
C LEU A 118 5.62 -3.79 22.07
N THR A 119 6.27 -2.71 21.66
CA THR A 119 7.28 -2.73 20.61
C THR A 119 8.50 -3.55 21.02
N ARG A 120 8.94 -3.42 22.28
CA ARG A 120 10.00 -4.27 22.83
C ARG A 120 9.58 -5.74 22.90
N ALA A 121 8.38 -6.01 23.41
CA ALA A 121 7.85 -7.37 23.53
C ALA A 121 7.69 -8.06 22.15
N ASP A 122 7.19 -7.33 21.15
CA ASP A 122 7.05 -7.82 19.78
C ASP A 122 8.43 -8.11 19.17
N ALA A 123 9.43 -7.25 19.37
CA ALA A 123 10.78 -7.49 18.87
C ALA A 123 11.42 -8.74 19.50
N GLU A 124 11.25 -8.96 20.81
CA GLU A 124 11.69 -10.17 21.51
C GLU A 124 10.96 -11.43 21.03
N PHE A 125 9.64 -11.33 20.82
CA PHE A 125 8.83 -12.40 20.27
C PHE A 125 9.29 -12.80 18.85
N LEU A 126 9.61 -11.82 18.02
CA LEU A 126 10.04 -12.02 16.64
C LEU A 126 11.43 -12.67 16.53
N ASP A 127 12.34 -12.47 17.50
CA ASP A 127 13.66 -13.13 17.49
C ASP A 127 13.53 -14.67 17.56
N ALA A 128 12.51 -15.17 18.25
CA ALA A 128 12.24 -16.60 18.39
C ALA A 128 11.24 -17.13 17.34
N THR A 129 10.77 -16.29 16.42
CA THR A 129 9.72 -16.63 15.46
C THR A 129 10.31 -17.24 14.19
N PRO A 130 9.86 -18.44 13.76
CA PRO A 130 10.23 -19.01 12.48
C PRO A 130 9.78 -18.14 11.29
N ALA A 131 10.59 -18.07 10.24
CA ALA A 131 10.33 -17.19 9.09
C ALA A 131 8.99 -17.49 8.41
N GLU A 132 8.60 -18.75 8.34
CA GLU A 132 7.35 -19.21 7.73
C GLU A 132 6.09 -18.79 8.51
N ALA A 133 6.21 -18.42 9.79
CA ALA A 133 5.08 -17.97 10.60
C ALA A 133 4.82 -16.47 10.46
N LEU A 134 5.77 -15.70 9.92
CA LEU A 134 5.72 -14.25 9.86
C LEU A 134 4.47 -13.71 9.14
N PRO A 135 4.04 -14.24 7.97
CA PRO A 135 2.87 -13.71 7.27
C PRO A 135 1.58 -13.86 8.09
N ASP A 136 1.37 -15.03 8.69
CA ASP A 136 0.18 -15.32 9.50
C ASP A 136 0.14 -14.45 10.76
N LEU A 137 1.29 -14.26 11.41
CA LEU A 137 1.43 -13.41 12.58
C LEU A 137 1.19 -11.93 12.23
N ALA A 138 1.75 -11.44 11.13
CA ALA A 138 1.51 -10.07 10.68
C ALA A 138 0.02 -9.85 10.34
N ALA A 139 -0.63 -10.81 9.69
CA ALA A 139 -2.06 -10.76 9.44
C ALA A 139 -2.87 -10.76 10.75
N ALA A 140 -2.50 -11.58 11.73
CA ALA A 140 -3.14 -11.60 13.05
C ALA A 140 -2.98 -10.27 13.79
N VAL A 141 -1.79 -9.68 13.76
CA VAL A 141 -1.55 -8.37 14.39
C VAL A 141 -2.37 -7.27 13.70
N GLN A 142 -2.48 -7.27 12.38
CA GLN A 142 -3.26 -6.26 11.66
C GLN A 142 -4.78 -6.44 11.81
N GLN A 143 -5.27 -7.69 11.86
CA GLN A 143 -6.72 -7.97 11.78
C GLN A 143 -7.36 -8.40 13.11
N ARG A 144 -6.56 -8.83 14.11
CA ARG A 144 -7.04 -9.39 15.39
C ARG A 144 -6.54 -8.59 16.59
N ARG A 145 -6.11 -7.35 16.38
CA ARG A 145 -5.78 -6.38 17.43
C ARG A 145 -6.54 -5.09 17.22
N SER A 146 -6.72 -4.37 18.32
CA SER A 146 -7.23 -2.99 18.27
C SER A 146 -6.13 -2.05 17.77
N HIS A 147 -6.52 -1.02 17.01
CA HIS A 147 -5.63 0.01 16.48
C HIS A 147 -5.77 1.31 17.28
N HIS A 148 -4.87 1.55 18.22
CA HIS A 148 -4.88 2.71 19.13
C HIS A 148 -4.21 3.96 18.54
N SER A 149 -4.16 5.07 19.30
CA SER A 149 -3.69 6.36 18.80
C SER A 149 -2.17 6.40 18.56
N HIS A 150 -1.36 5.84 19.45
CA HIS A 150 0.09 5.77 19.25
C HIS A 150 0.42 4.54 18.42
N ARG A 151 1.08 4.73 17.27
CA ARG A 151 1.31 3.67 16.28
C ARG A 151 2.75 3.63 15.81
N ILE A 152 3.23 2.41 15.59
CA ILE A 152 4.43 2.09 14.82
C ILE A 152 4.02 1.13 13.71
N ALA A 153 4.55 1.34 12.51
CA ALA A 153 4.51 0.38 11.43
C ALA A 153 5.93 0.17 10.92
N VAL A 154 6.36 -1.08 10.81
CA VAL A 154 7.66 -1.43 10.25
C VAL A 154 7.50 -2.32 9.03
N VAL A 155 8.39 -2.15 8.06
CA VAL A 155 8.47 -2.99 6.85
C VAL A 155 9.68 -3.90 6.92
N GLY A 156 9.50 -5.20 6.64
CA GLY A 156 10.58 -6.18 6.58
C GLY A 156 10.18 -7.47 5.89
N SER A 157 11.14 -8.29 5.48
CA SER A 157 10.90 -9.55 4.77
C SER A 157 11.24 -10.79 5.59
N SER A 158 11.70 -10.60 6.83
CA SER A 158 11.99 -11.67 7.79
C SER A 158 11.72 -11.22 9.24
N PRO A 159 11.50 -12.15 10.19
CA PRO A 159 11.29 -11.78 11.59
C PRO A 159 12.43 -10.95 12.16
N ALA A 160 13.68 -11.28 11.81
CA ALA A 160 14.87 -10.56 12.26
C ALA A 160 14.94 -9.12 11.72
N GLU A 161 14.58 -8.90 10.45
CA GLU A 161 14.50 -7.54 9.88
C GLU A 161 13.42 -6.69 10.56
N VAL A 162 12.25 -7.28 10.79
CA VAL A 162 11.13 -6.63 11.48
C VAL A 162 11.53 -6.27 12.91
N ALA A 163 12.10 -7.22 13.67
CA ALA A 163 12.58 -6.99 15.03
C ALA A 163 13.66 -5.91 15.10
N LYS A 164 14.61 -5.91 14.15
CA LYS A 164 15.64 -4.88 14.03
C LYS A 164 15.02 -3.50 13.77
N SER A 165 14.05 -3.40 12.87
CA SER A 165 13.36 -2.15 12.54
C SER A 165 12.54 -1.62 13.73
N LEU A 166 11.88 -2.49 14.49
CA LEU A 166 11.17 -2.12 15.73
C LEU A 166 12.14 -1.50 16.75
N ARG A 167 13.31 -2.11 16.94
CA ARG A 167 14.37 -1.61 17.85
C ARG A 167 15.04 -0.33 17.35
N GLY A 168 15.10 -0.14 16.03
CA GLY A 168 15.79 0.99 15.41
C GLY A 168 15.12 2.33 15.65
N GLY A 169 13.81 2.35 15.93
CA GLY A 169 13.08 3.58 16.23
C GLY A 169 12.98 4.55 15.05
N ALA A 170 12.58 5.79 15.36
CA ALA A 170 12.42 6.85 14.37
C ALA A 170 13.73 7.12 13.62
N GLY A 171 13.68 7.07 12.29
CA GLY A 171 14.84 7.26 11.40
C GLY A 171 15.46 5.97 10.87
N HIS A 172 15.13 4.80 11.45
CA HIS A 172 15.49 3.53 10.82
C HIS A 172 14.72 3.35 9.50
N PRO A 173 15.38 2.93 8.39
CA PRO A 173 14.69 2.67 7.14
C PRO A 173 13.52 1.71 7.32
N GLY A 174 12.35 2.09 6.78
CA GLY A 174 11.13 1.31 6.91
C GLY A 174 10.47 1.32 8.29
N HIS A 175 10.91 2.17 9.22
CA HIS A 175 10.22 2.44 10.49
C HIS A 175 9.39 3.72 10.37
N PHE A 176 8.08 3.59 10.60
CA PHE A 176 7.13 4.69 10.61
C PHE A 176 6.46 4.76 11.98
N SER A 177 6.44 5.94 12.60
CA SER A 177 5.78 6.15 13.87
C SER A 177 4.95 7.43 13.86
N GLY A 178 3.91 7.46 14.67
CA GLY A 178 3.03 8.61 14.75
C GLY A 178 1.95 8.46 15.81
N THR A 179 1.28 9.57 16.09
CA THR A 179 0.09 9.57 16.95
C THR A 179 -1.09 10.06 16.12
N LEU A 180 -2.15 9.25 16.06
CA LEU A 180 -3.39 9.64 15.40
C LEU A 180 -4.05 10.77 16.20
N GLY A 181 -4.48 11.82 15.49
CA GLY A 181 -5.35 12.85 16.04
C GLY A 181 -6.78 12.36 16.27
N THR A 182 -7.73 13.29 16.38
CA THR A 182 -9.15 12.98 16.61
C THR A 182 -9.85 12.35 15.41
N SER A 183 -9.32 12.54 14.20
CA SER A 183 -9.84 11.95 12.95
C SER A 183 -8.70 11.65 11.98
N ALA A 184 -8.96 10.79 10.99
CA ALA A 184 -8.04 10.58 9.89
C ALA A 184 -7.93 11.87 9.06
N PRO A 185 -6.72 12.34 8.73
CA PRO A 185 -6.57 13.53 7.91
C PRO A 185 -7.14 13.26 6.52
N PRO A 186 -7.74 14.29 5.87
CA PRO A 186 -8.12 14.16 4.49
C PRO A 186 -6.90 13.89 3.61
N VAL A 187 -7.08 13.06 2.58
CA VAL A 187 -6.01 12.68 1.65
C VAL A 187 -6.32 13.21 0.26
N ALA A 188 -5.39 13.97 -0.31
CA ALA A 188 -5.36 14.28 -1.74
C ALA A 188 -4.46 13.26 -2.46
N VAL A 189 -4.88 12.80 -3.64
CA VAL A 189 -4.03 11.97 -4.50
C VAL A 189 -3.53 12.80 -5.67
N VAL A 190 -2.21 12.85 -5.81
CA VAL A 190 -1.52 13.65 -6.83
C VAL A 190 -0.89 12.72 -7.85
N PHE A 191 -1.29 12.89 -9.11
CA PHE A 191 -0.76 12.13 -10.24
C PHE A 191 0.38 12.92 -10.90
N THR A 192 1.57 12.32 -10.97
CA THR A 192 2.76 13.02 -11.46
C THR A 192 2.73 13.24 -12.96
N GLY A 193 3.46 14.26 -13.43
CA GLY A 193 3.68 14.50 -14.84
C GLY A 193 4.82 13.68 -15.43
N GLN A 194 5.24 14.03 -16.64
CA GLN A 194 6.45 13.48 -17.24
C GLN A 194 7.70 14.03 -16.54
N GLY A 195 8.71 13.19 -16.34
CA GLY A 195 9.96 13.55 -15.65
C GLY A 195 10.30 12.62 -14.50
N THR A 196 9.34 11.86 -13.98
CA THR A 196 9.52 10.94 -12.85
C THR A 196 9.93 9.52 -13.26
N GLN A 197 10.03 9.26 -14.56
CA GLN A 197 10.34 7.94 -15.08
C GLN A 197 11.81 7.55 -14.91
N TRP A 198 12.04 6.24 -14.76
CA TRP A 198 13.37 5.65 -14.68
C TRP A 198 13.37 4.24 -15.30
N PRO A 199 14.51 3.79 -15.88
CA PRO A 199 14.60 2.45 -16.48
C PRO A 199 14.31 1.35 -15.46
N GLY A 200 13.32 0.50 -15.72
CA GLY A 200 12.90 -0.57 -14.82
C GLY A 200 11.77 -0.20 -13.86
N MET A 201 11.22 1.02 -13.93
CA MET A 201 10.04 1.36 -13.14
C MET A 201 8.88 0.38 -13.38
N ALA A 202 8.09 0.14 -12.33
CA ALA A 202 6.99 -0.84 -12.29
C ALA A 202 7.38 -2.33 -12.38
N ARG A 203 8.62 -2.69 -12.75
CA ARG A 203 9.02 -4.09 -12.98
C ARG A 203 8.86 -4.97 -11.75
N ASP A 204 9.41 -4.56 -10.61
CA ASP A 204 9.35 -5.37 -9.38
C ASP A 204 7.91 -5.56 -8.92
N LEU A 205 7.10 -4.51 -9.00
CA LEU A 205 5.69 -4.55 -8.62
C LEU A 205 4.89 -5.47 -9.55
N PHE A 206 5.15 -5.42 -10.86
CA PHE A 206 4.58 -6.34 -11.85
C PHE A 206 4.96 -7.79 -11.56
N GLN A 207 6.22 -8.04 -11.19
CA GLN A 207 6.71 -9.39 -10.89
C GLN A 207 6.18 -9.94 -9.55
N GLN A 208 6.04 -9.10 -8.53
CA GLN A 208 5.79 -9.57 -7.16
C GLN A 208 4.33 -9.43 -6.70
N ASN A 209 3.56 -8.54 -7.32
CA ASN A 209 2.17 -8.29 -6.95
C ASN A 209 1.20 -8.72 -8.06
N ALA A 210 0.46 -9.80 -7.81
CA ALA A 210 -0.48 -10.36 -8.78
C ALA A 210 -1.64 -9.40 -9.15
N ARG A 211 -2.08 -8.55 -8.22
CA ARG A 211 -3.18 -7.58 -8.48
C ARG A 211 -2.71 -6.44 -9.37
N PHE A 212 -1.51 -5.91 -9.09
CA PHE A 212 -0.88 -4.93 -9.95
C PHE A 212 -0.64 -5.51 -11.35
N ARG A 213 -0.08 -6.72 -11.42
CA ARG A 213 0.12 -7.43 -12.69
C ARG A 213 -1.17 -7.54 -13.50
N SER A 214 -2.25 -8.02 -12.88
CA SER A 214 -3.56 -8.12 -13.53
C SER A 214 -4.06 -6.77 -14.06
N THR A 215 -3.81 -5.68 -13.33
CA THR A 215 -4.16 -4.33 -13.80
C THR A 215 -3.32 -3.92 -15.00
N VAL A 216 -2.01 -4.18 -14.97
CA VAL A 216 -1.11 -3.89 -16.10
C VAL A 216 -1.53 -4.68 -17.35
N GLU A 217 -1.85 -5.96 -17.20
CA GLU A 217 -2.30 -6.82 -18.30
C GLU A 217 -3.66 -6.38 -18.88
N GLU A 218 -4.59 -5.94 -18.04
CA GLU A 218 -5.86 -5.33 -18.47
C GLU A 218 -5.59 -4.06 -19.29
N LEU A 219 -4.79 -3.14 -18.77
CA LEU A 219 -4.48 -1.88 -19.45
C LEU A 219 -3.73 -2.11 -20.75
N ASP A 220 -2.79 -3.05 -20.77
CA ASP A 220 -2.07 -3.47 -21.96
C ASP A 220 -3.03 -3.94 -23.07
N ALA A 221 -4.02 -4.77 -22.72
CA ALA A 221 -5.03 -5.24 -23.66
C ALA A 221 -5.89 -4.10 -24.24
N ILE A 222 -6.18 -3.07 -23.45
CA ILE A 222 -6.94 -1.87 -23.88
C ILE A 222 -6.06 -0.93 -24.71
N MET A 223 -4.78 -0.77 -24.34
CA MET A 223 -3.84 0.15 -25.00
C MET A 223 -3.36 -0.38 -26.34
N ARG A 224 -3.09 -1.68 -26.47
CA ARG A 224 -2.50 -2.31 -27.67
C ARG A 224 -3.21 -1.95 -28.98
N PRO A 225 -4.56 -1.99 -29.09
CA PRO A 225 -5.26 -1.63 -30.33
C PRO A 225 -5.08 -0.18 -30.76
N HIS A 226 -4.90 0.74 -29.81
CA HIS A 226 -4.72 2.16 -30.07
C HIS A 226 -3.24 2.53 -30.26
N TRP A 227 -2.34 1.81 -29.59
CA TRP A 227 -0.93 2.17 -29.52
C TRP A 227 -0.05 1.38 -30.50
N GLY A 228 -0.47 0.17 -30.89
CA GLY A 228 0.30 -0.73 -31.75
C GLY A 228 1.47 -1.43 -31.06
N ARG A 229 1.53 -1.41 -29.72
CA ARG A 229 2.60 -2.02 -28.91
C ARG A 229 2.13 -2.41 -27.51
N SER A 230 2.96 -3.19 -26.83
CA SER A 230 2.72 -3.75 -25.50
C SER A 230 3.42 -2.92 -24.41
N VAL A 231 2.65 -2.37 -23.47
CA VAL A 231 3.21 -1.71 -22.28
C VAL A 231 3.89 -2.73 -21.36
N VAL A 232 3.40 -3.98 -21.35
CA VAL A 232 4.02 -5.09 -20.60
C VAL A 232 5.44 -5.32 -21.10
N ASP A 233 5.63 -5.36 -22.43
CA ASP A 233 6.94 -5.60 -23.03
C ASP A 233 7.89 -4.43 -22.70
N ASP A 234 7.38 -3.20 -22.72
CA ASP A 234 8.14 -2.01 -22.36
C ASP A 234 8.56 -2.01 -20.87
N ILE A 235 7.69 -2.43 -19.94
CA ILE A 235 7.99 -2.61 -18.51
C ILE A 235 9.05 -3.71 -18.30
N ILE A 236 8.89 -4.86 -18.98
CA ILE A 236 9.81 -5.99 -18.87
C ILE A 236 11.19 -5.58 -19.39
N ARG A 237 11.25 -4.90 -20.55
CA ARG A 237 12.50 -4.41 -21.14
C ARG A 237 13.21 -3.41 -20.23
N GLY A 238 12.47 -2.43 -19.69
CA GLY A 238 12.93 -1.40 -18.74
C GLY A 238 14.31 -0.83 -19.04
N ASP A 239 14.51 -0.44 -20.30
CA ASP A 239 15.71 0.24 -20.79
C ASP A 239 15.49 1.77 -20.80
N GLY A 240 16.42 2.51 -21.43
CA GLY A 240 16.30 3.97 -21.57
C GLY A 240 15.17 4.45 -22.48
N SER A 241 14.42 3.56 -23.15
CA SER A 241 13.31 3.97 -24.01
C SER A 241 12.18 4.67 -23.26
N VAL A 242 12.12 4.51 -21.93
CA VAL A 242 11.17 5.20 -21.06
C VAL A 242 11.26 6.73 -21.17
N PHE A 243 12.38 7.29 -21.64
CA PHE A 243 12.52 8.73 -21.86
C PHE A 243 11.92 9.22 -23.18
N ARG A 244 11.45 8.30 -24.04
CA ARG A 244 10.64 8.64 -25.21
C ARG A 244 9.21 8.97 -24.79
N SER A 245 8.59 9.96 -25.42
CA SER A 245 7.25 10.44 -25.02
C SER A 245 6.21 9.33 -25.20
N ASP A 246 6.27 8.67 -26.36
CA ASP A 246 5.37 7.58 -26.70
C ASP A 246 5.43 6.42 -25.69
N VAL A 247 6.62 6.09 -25.16
CA VAL A 247 6.83 4.99 -24.19
C VAL A 247 6.57 5.42 -22.75
N GLY A 248 7.24 6.48 -22.30
CA GLY A 248 7.27 6.88 -20.90
C GLY A 248 5.89 7.22 -20.36
N GLN A 249 5.07 7.93 -21.15
CA GLN A 249 3.72 8.32 -20.73
C GLN A 249 2.81 7.11 -20.52
N GLY A 250 2.89 6.11 -21.42
CA GLY A 250 2.11 4.88 -21.28
C GLY A 250 2.47 4.11 -20.01
N ILE A 251 3.76 3.93 -19.73
CA ILE A 251 4.21 3.25 -18.49
C ILE A 251 3.83 4.06 -17.25
N LEU A 252 3.98 5.39 -17.28
CA LEU A 252 3.61 6.26 -16.16
C LEU A 252 2.11 6.15 -15.84
N PHE A 253 1.25 6.23 -16.84
CA PHE A 253 -0.20 6.09 -16.67
C PHE A 253 -0.57 4.74 -16.07
N VAL A 254 -0.02 3.65 -16.60
CA VAL A 254 -0.26 2.29 -16.09
C VAL A 254 0.21 2.14 -14.65
N LEU A 255 1.39 2.65 -14.32
CA LEU A 255 1.91 2.64 -12.96
C LEU A 255 1.02 3.44 -12.01
N GLN A 256 0.60 4.63 -12.41
CA GLN A 256 -0.27 5.51 -11.63
C GLN A 256 -1.64 4.89 -11.37
N VAL A 257 -2.31 4.39 -12.42
CA VAL A 257 -3.61 3.71 -12.31
C VAL A 257 -3.49 2.44 -11.47
N GLY A 258 -2.46 1.63 -11.70
CA GLY A 258 -2.22 0.39 -10.95
C GLY A 258 -1.98 0.64 -9.46
N VAL A 259 -1.12 1.60 -9.11
CA VAL A 259 -0.86 1.97 -7.72
C VAL A 259 -2.10 2.59 -7.08
N TYR A 260 -2.84 3.43 -7.79
CA TYR A 260 -4.10 3.99 -7.31
C TYR A 260 -5.12 2.90 -6.98
N ARG A 261 -5.33 1.92 -7.87
CA ARG A 261 -6.23 0.78 -7.62
C ARG A 261 -5.80 -0.03 -6.39
N LEU A 262 -4.50 -0.31 -6.22
CA LEU A 262 -4.00 -0.99 -5.01
C LEU A 262 -4.32 -0.21 -3.73
N PHE A 263 -4.15 1.11 -3.73
CA PHE A 263 -4.48 1.93 -2.57
C PHE A 263 -5.98 1.99 -2.30
N ARG A 264 -6.82 2.07 -3.34
CA ARG A 264 -8.28 2.03 -3.21
C ARG A 264 -8.75 0.70 -2.61
N GLU A 265 -8.18 -0.41 -3.05
CA GLU A 265 -8.44 -1.73 -2.47
C GLU A 265 -8.00 -1.84 -1.01
N ALA A 266 -6.91 -1.16 -0.63
CA ALA A 266 -6.45 -1.05 0.75
C ALA A 266 -7.30 -0.08 1.61
N GLY A 267 -8.35 0.54 1.03
CA GLY A 267 -9.28 1.40 1.74
C GLY A 267 -9.00 2.90 1.66
N LEU A 268 -8.05 3.34 0.80
CA LEU A 268 -7.81 4.77 0.59
C LEU A 268 -9.08 5.45 0.05
N GLN A 269 -9.53 6.52 0.71
CA GLN A 269 -10.62 7.37 0.24
C GLN A 269 -10.09 8.79 0.00
N PRO A 270 -9.78 9.15 -1.26
CA PRO A 270 -9.30 10.49 -1.57
C PRO A 270 -10.42 11.51 -1.41
N MET A 271 -10.10 12.65 -0.80
CA MET A 271 -10.98 13.81 -0.72
C MET A 271 -10.95 14.63 -2.01
N LEU A 272 -9.85 14.57 -2.75
CA LEU A 272 -9.70 15.16 -4.08
C LEU A 272 -8.59 14.46 -4.86
N VAL A 273 -8.61 14.63 -6.18
CA VAL A 273 -7.56 14.20 -7.10
C VAL A 273 -7.12 15.36 -7.99
N PHE A 274 -5.84 15.39 -8.34
CA PHE A 274 -5.34 16.24 -9.42
C PHE A 274 -4.09 15.62 -10.02
N GLY A 275 -3.76 16.03 -11.23
CA GLY A 275 -2.60 15.56 -11.93
C GLY A 275 -1.79 16.70 -12.51
N HIS A 276 -0.48 16.54 -12.61
CA HIS A 276 0.38 17.49 -13.30
C HIS A 276 0.47 17.09 -14.77
N SER A 277 0.01 17.94 -15.69
CA SER A 277 0.09 17.69 -17.14
C SER A 277 -0.52 16.32 -17.47
N ILE A 278 0.31 15.36 -17.91
CA ILE A 278 -0.14 14.01 -18.25
C ILE A 278 -0.77 13.21 -17.10
N GLY A 279 -0.42 13.54 -15.86
CA GLY A 279 -1.04 12.94 -14.69
C GLY A 279 -2.53 13.19 -14.62
N GLU A 280 -3.05 14.23 -15.29
CA GLU A 280 -4.48 14.52 -15.32
C GLU A 280 -5.31 13.41 -15.95
N ALA A 281 -4.77 12.64 -16.91
CA ALA A 281 -5.47 11.51 -17.49
C ALA A 281 -5.76 10.42 -16.43
N ALA A 282 -4.78 10.14 -15.57
CA ALA A 282 -4.96 9.22 -14.45
C ALA A 282 -5.88 9.80 -13.37
N ALA A 283 -5.82 11.12 -13.12
CA ALA A 283 -6.72 11.81 -12.20
C ALA A 283 -8.18 11.82 -12.68
N ALA A 284 -8.41 11.99 -13.99
CA ALA A 284 -9.74 11.96 -14.60
C ALA A 284 -10.35 10.56 -14.53
N TYR A 285 -9.55 9.52 -14.73
CA TYR A 285 -9.97 8.14 -14.43
C TYR A 285 -10.27 7.95 -12.94
N ALA A 286 -9.37 8.39 -12.06
CA ALA A 286 -9.49 8.21 -10.61
C ALA A 286 -10.71 8.94 -10.01
N SER A 287 -11.11 10.09 -10.58
CA SER A 287 -12.33 10.81 -10.18
C SER A 287 -13.61 10.16 -10.69
N GLY A 288 -13.51 9.25 -11.66
CA GLY A 288 -14.65 8.66 -12.37
C GLY A 288 -15.16 9.49 -13.55
N ALA A 289 -14.51 10.63 -13.86
CA ALA A 289 -14.88 11.45 -15.00
C ALA A 289 -14.64 10.75 -16.33
N LEU A 290 -13.55 9.98 -16.46
CA LEU A 290 -13.30 9.14 -17.63
C LEU A 290 -13.41 7.65 -17.29
N THR A 291 -13.95 6.89 -18.24
CA THR A 291 -13.79 5.43 -18.25
C THR A 291 -12.32 5.07 -18.43
N ILE A 292 -11.93 3.83 -18.11
CA ILE A 292 -10.53 3.45 -18.31
C ILE A 292 -10.17 3.43 -19.81
N GLU A 293 -11.12 3.06 -20.67
CA GLU A 293 -10.99 3.06 -22.11
C GLU A 293 -10.78 4.48 -22.66
N ASP A 294 -11.55 5.46 -22.19
CA ASP A 294 -11.39 6.86 -22.61
C ASP A 294 -10.09 7.46 -22.10
N ALA A 295 -9.71 7.19 -20.85
CA ALA A 295 -8.43 7.63 -20.31
C ALA A 295 -7.25 7.02 -21.08
N VAL A 296 -7.35 5.74 -21.47
CA VAL A 296 -6.37 5.07 -22.34
C VAL A 296 -6.28 5.73 -23.73
N ARG A 297 -7.41 6.10 -24.33
CA ARG A 297 -7.40 6.82 -25.62
C ARG A 297 -6.68 8.16 -25.49
N VAL A 298 -6.96 8.94 -24.45
CA VAL A 298 -6.30 10.23 -24.20
C VAL A 298 -4.78 10.04 -24.06
N ILE A 299 -4.33 9.14 -23.18
CA ILE A 299 -2.89 8.95 -22.91
C ILE A 299 -2.14 8.43 -24.14
N VAL A 300 -2.67 7.43 -24.83
CA VAL A 300 -2.00 6.81 -25.99
C VAL A 300 -1.89 7.80 -27.14
N GLU A 301 -2.97 8.49 -27.46
CA GLU A 301 -2.98 9.44 -28.59
C GLU A 301 -2.13 10.66 -28.28
N ARG A 302 -2.21 11.20 -27.05
CA ARG A 302 -1.34 12.30 -26.60
C ARG A 302 0.13 11.91 -26.72
N ALA A 303 0.51 10.74 -26.21
CA ALA A 303 1.89 10.25 -26.24
C ALA A 303 2.38 10.09 -27.69
N ARG A 304 1.52 9.58 -28.59
CA ARG A 304 1.81 9.39 -30.02
C ARG A 304 2.03 10.71 -30.75
N VAL A 305 1.14 11.70 -30.58
CA VAL A 305 1.26 12.99 -31.30
C VAL A 305 2.41 13.83 -30.76
N GLN A 306 2.64 13.81 -29.44
CA GLN A 306 3.75 14.55 -28.84
C GLN A 306 5.12 14.00 -29.28
N GLU A 307 5.24 12.70 -29.53
CA GLU A 307 6.47 12.10 -30.06
C GLU A 307 6.86 12.68 -31.43
N LEU A 308 5.90 13.15 -32.26
CA LEU A 308 6.18 13.82 -33.54
C LEU A 308 6.98 15.11 -33.38
N THR A 309 6.95 15.70 -32.17
CA THR A 309 7.66 16.95 -31.84
C THR A 309 9.08 16.70 -31.34
N ARG A 310 9.57 15.45 -31.33
CA ARG A 310 10.92 15.13 -30.88
C ARG A 310 11.96 15.95 -31.64
N GLY A 311 12.85 16.60 -30.88
CA GLY A 311 13.94 17.43 -31.39
C GLY A 311 13.53 18.85 -31.74
N SER A 312 12.24 19.21 -31.62
CA SER A 312 11.74 20.55 -31.97
C SER A 312 12.01 21.63 -30.92
N GLY A 313 12.51 21.25 -29.74
CA GLY A 313 12.78 22.17 -28.65
C GLY A 313 13.37 21.50 -27.42
N ALA A 314 13.43 22.26 -26.32
CA ALA A 314 13.92 21.81 -25.03
C ALA A 314 13.07 22.37 -23.88
N MET A 315 13.30 21.84 -22.68
CA MET A 315 12.70 22.32 -21.43
C MET A 315 13.74 22.46 -20.33
N ALA A 316 13.48 23.33 -19.36
CA ALA A 316 14.31 23.51 -18.18
C ALA A 316 13.47 23.78 -16.93
N ALA A 317 13.86 23.20 -15.80
CA ALA A 317 13.35 23.56 -14.49
C ALA A 317 14.18 24.73 -13.94
N VAL A 318 13.52 25.78 -13.46
CA VAL A 318 14.17 26.99 -12.96
C VAL A 318 13.53 27.46 -11.66
N GLY A 319 14.36 27.93 -10.73
CA GLY A 319 13.96 28.40 -9.40
C GLY A 319 13.64 29.89 -9.39
N ILE A 320 12.67 30.31 -10.21
CA ILE A 320 12.16 31.69 -10.26
C ILE A 320 10.63 31.73 -10.23
N SER A 321 10.07 32.86 -9.81
CA SER A 321 8.64 33.14 -9.92
C SER A 321 8.25 33.53 -11.35
N GLU A 322 6.95 33.51 -11.65
CA GLU A 322 6.41 33.97 -12.94
C GLU A 322 6.79 35.42 -13.25
N ASP A 323 6.70 36.31 -12.26
CA ASP A 323 7.08 37.72 -12.40
C ASP A 323 8.56 37.87 -12.76
N ALA A 324 9.43 37.09 -12.13
CA ALA A 324 10.85 37.10 -12.39
C ALA A 324 11.22 36.48 -13.75
N ALA A 325 10.34 35.67 -14.35
CA ALA A 325 10.53 35.13 -15.69
C ALA A 325 10.17 36.13 -16.80
N GLN A 326 9.34 37.15 -16.52
CA GLN A 326 8.89 38.11 -17.54
C GLN A 326 10.01 38.73 -18.38
N PRO A 327 11.16 39.17 -17.80
CA PRO A 327 12.26 39.72 -18.60
C PRO A 327 12.87 38.69 -19.57
N LEU A 328 12.94 37.41 -19.18
CA LEU A 328 13.42 36.33 -20.06
C LEU A 328 12.43 36.05 -21.19
N LEU A 329 11.13 36.04 -20.88
CA LEU A 329 10.07 35.83 -21.88
C LEU A 329 10.05 36.97 -22.90
N GLU A 330 10.29 38.21 -22.46
CA GLU A 330 10.41 39.37 -23.36
C GLU A 330 11.67 39.28 -24.24
N GLN A 331 12.81 38.92 -23.64
CA GLN A 331 14.09 38.79 -24.35
C GLN A 331 14.04 37.69 -25.43
N TYR A 332 13.35 36.57 -25.14
CA TYR A 332 13.19 35.43 -26.04
C TYR A 332 11.75 35.30 -26.55
N ARG A 333 11.11 36.44 -26.83
CA ARG A 333 9.75 36.52 -27.35
C ARG A 333 9.57 35.56 -28.54
N ASP A 334 8.44 34.84 -28.53
CA ASP A 334 8.06 33.82 -29.53
C ASP A 334 9.00 32.61 -29.62
N ARG A 335 9.93 32.46 -28.67
CA ARG A 335 10.92 31.36 -28.64
C ARG A 335 10.98 30.66 -27.28
N LEU A 336 10.41 31.26 -26.24
CA LEU A 336 10.43 30.77 -24.86
C LEU A 336 9.08 31.02 -24.19
N TRP A 337 8.56 30.00 -23.50
CA TRP A 337 7.29 30.03 -22.79
C TRP A 337 7.42 29.39 -21.41
N ILE A 338 6.51 29.75 -20.50
CA ILE A 338 6.31 29.01 -19.25
C ILE A 338 5.43 27.81 -19.57
N ALA A 339 5.97 26.62 -19.33
CA ALA A 339 5.25 25.36 -19.51
C ALA A 339 4.48 24.93 -18.26
N ALA A 340 5.01 25.24 -17.07
CA ALA A 340 4.35 24.92 -15.80
C ALA A 340 4.84 25.84 -14.69
N VAL A 341 3.93 26.23 -13.81
CA VAL A 341 4.23 26.91 -12.54
C VAL A 341 4.05 25.87 -11.43
N ASN A 342 5.16 25.40 -10.86
CA ASN A 342 5.15 24.26 -9.94
C ASN A 342 5.12 24.70 -8.47
N SER A 343 5.62 25.90 -8.18
CA SER A 343 5.57 26.55 -6.88
C SER A 343 5.65 28.08 -7.07
N PRO A 344 5.44 28.90 -6.03
CA PRO A 344 5.65 30.35 -6.10
C PRO A 344 7.06 30.77 -6.54
N THR A 345 8.04 29.86 -6.47
CA THR A 345 9.46 30.11 -6.78
C THR A 345 10.05 29.09 -7.74
N ASP A 346 9.25 28.21 -8.34
CA ASP A 346 9.73 27.18 -9.25
C ASP A 346 8.80 27.05 -10.46
N LEU A 347 9.37 27.18 -11.65
CA LEU A 347 8.64 26.99 -12.90
C LEU A 347 9.45 26.19 -13.90
N THR A 348 8.77 25.75 -14.96
CA THR A 348 9.37 25.05 -16.09
C THR A 348 9.28 25.92 -17.32
N LEU A 349 10.42 26.16 -17.96
CA LEU A 349 10.50 26.83 -19.26
C LEU A 349 10.48 25.79 -20.38
N ALA A 350 9.85 26.13 -21.50
CA ALA A 350 9.87 25.34 -22.73
C ALA A 350 10.05 26.26 -23.94
N GLY A 351 10.71 25.77 -24.98
CA GLY A 351 10.87 26.55 -26.21
C GLY A 351 11.99 26.06 -27.10
N GLU A 352 12.57 26.96 -27.89
CA GLU A 352 13.69 26.64 -28.76
C GLU A 352 14.93 26.26 -27.95
N SER A 353 15.65 25.25 -28.42
CA SER A 353 16.76 24.63 -27.67
C SER A 353 17.86 25.61 -27.27
N ASP A 354 18.17 26.59 -28.12
CA ASP A 354 19.17 27.62 -27.85
C ASP A 354 18.65 28.72 -26.91
N ALA A 355 17.38 29.14 -27.05
CA ALA A 355 16.75 30.08 -26.15
C ALA A 355 16.67 29.55 -24.71
N VAL A 356 16.23 28.30 -24.53
CA VAL A 356 16.16 27.63 -23.22
C VAL A 356 17.56 27.50 -22.60
N LYS A 357 18.57 27.09 -23.39
CA LYS A 357 19.96 27.01 -22.91
C LYS A 357 20.49 28.37 -22.46
N ALA A 358 20.26 29.42 -23.24
CA ALA A 358 20.72 30.76 -22.90
C ALA A 358 20.03 31.30 -21.63
N ALA A 359 18.74 31.02 -21.44
CA ALA A 359 18.02 31.33 -20.20
C ALA A 359 18.62 30.60 -18.99
N VAL A 360 18.89 29.29 -19.13
CA VAL A 360 19.52 28.49 -18.07
C VAL A 360 20.92 29.01 -17.72
N GLU A 361 21.73 29.35 -18.72
CA GLU A 361 23.07 29.91 -18.50
C GLU A 361 23.02 31.28 -17.80
N SER A 362 22.08 32.14 -18.19
CA SER A 362 21.86 33.44 -17.55
C SER A 362 21.48 33.29 -16.07
N LEU A 363 20.49 32.45 -15.77
CA LEU A 363 20.06 32.18 -14.40
C LEU A 363 21.15 31.53 -13.55
N SER A 364 21.88 30.58 -14.11
CA SER A 364 22.99 29.91 -13.42
C SER A 364 24.12 30.89 -13.09
N LYS A 365 24.45 31.81 -14.00
CA LYS A 365 25.44 32.89 -13.74
C LYS A 365 24.98 33.84 -12.65
N ALA A 366 23.66 34.04 -12.51
CA ALA A 366 23.07 34.82 -11.43
C ALA A 366 22.90 34.02 -10.10
N GLY A 367 23.42 32.78 -10.03
CA GLY A 367 23.32 31.95 -8.82
C GLY A 367 21.93 31.36 -8.57
N THR A 368 21.04 31.40 -9.56
CA THR A 368 19.68 30.86 -9.48
C THR A 368 19.66 29.41 -9.97
N PHE A 369 18.86 28.55 -9.33
CA PHE A 369 18.69 27.17 -9.79
C PHE A 369 18.13 27.15 -11.21
N ALA A 370 18.83 26.48 -12.12
CA ALA A 370 18.37 26.24 -13.48
C ALA A 370 18.97 24.93 -14.00
N ARG A 371 18.12 24.02 -14.48
CA ARG A 371 18.55 22.71 -14.97
C ARG A 371 17.79 22.32 -16.22
N MET A 372 18.53 21.98 -17.27
CA MET A 372 17.94 21.35 -18.46
C MET A 372 17.26 20.04 -18.09
N LEU A 373 16.07 19.81 -18.65
CA LEU A 373 15.39 18.53 -18.56
C LEU A 373 15.90 17.60 -19.67
N PRO A 374 16.09 16.30 -19.40
CA PRO A 374 16.69 15.35 -20.36
C PRO A 374 15.68 14.88 -21.42
N PHE A 375 14.84 15.79 -21.93
CA PHE A 375 13.80 15.48 -22.90
C PHE A 375 13.93 16.41 -24.11
N PRO A 376 14.02 15.87 -25.34
CA PRO A 376 14.12 16.66 -26.57
C PRO A 376 12.74 17.15 -27.04
N TYR A 377 11.95 17.78 -26.19
CA TYR A 377 10.65 18.35 -26.54
C TYR A 377 10.48 19.71 -25.86
N ALA A 378 9.48 20.48 -26.32
CA ALA A 378 9.03 21.71 -25.69
C ALA A 378 7.52 21.62 -25.40
N PHE A 379 7.14 20.76 -24.45
CA PHE A 379 5.73 20.59 -24.06
C PHE A 379 5.12 21.89 -23.52
N HIS A 380 3.80 22.04 -23.63
CA HIS A 380 3.08 23.25 -23.21
C HIS A 380 3.62 24.53 -23.87
N SER A 381 3.96 24.44 -25.16
CA SER A 381 4.39 25.58 -25.99
C SER A 381 3.77 25.47 -27.38
N PRO A 382 3.81 26.52 -28.21
CA PRO A 382 3.29 26.48 -29.59
C PRO A 382 3.91 25.39 -30.47
N LYS A 383 5.03 24.76 -30.06
CA LYS A 383 5.54 23.56 -30.75
C LYS A 383 4.56 22.39 -30.71
N MET A 384 3.59 22.41 -29.80
CA MET A 384 2.53 21.41 -29.69
C MET A 384 1.39 21.60 -30.69
N ASP A 385 1.28 22.75 -31.37
CA ASP A 385 0.16 23.04 -32.27
C ASP A 385 0.06 22.04 -33.43
N ILE A 386 1.19 21.48 -33.86
CA ILE A 386 1.23 20.42 -34.89
C ILE A 386 0.48 19.15 -34.48
N CYS A 387 0.23 18.96 -33.19
CA CYS A 387 -0.48 17.80 -32.66
C CYS A 387 -1.99 17.88 -32.91
N TYR A 388 -2.56 19.08 -33.09
CA TYR A 388 -4.01 19.30 -33.11
C TYR A 388 -4.74 18.40 -34.12
N ASP A 389 -4.30 18.45 -35.38
CA ASP A 389 -4.94 17.74 -36.50
C ASP A 389 -4.92 16.21 -36.32
N SER A 390 -3.91 15.69 -35.62
CA SER A 390 -3.79 14.27 -35.31
C SER A 390 -4.47 13.86 -34.00
N PHE A 391 -4.58 14.77 -33.03
CA PHE A 391 -5.08 14.48 -31.69
C PHE A 391 -6.61 14.55 -31.63
N MET A 392 -7.19 15.67 -32.08
CA MET A 392 -8.62 15.94 -31.93
C MET A 392 -9.51 14.85 -32.53
N PRO A 393 -9.25 14.33 -33.76
CA PRO A 393 -10.08 13.26 -34.32
C PRO A 393 -10.06 11.96 -33.51
N SER A 394 -8.95 11.67 -32.82
CA SER A 394 -8.77 10.43 -32.06
C SER A 394 -9.48 10.46 -30.71
N VAL A 395 -9.58 11.64 -30.07
CA VAL A 395 -10.23 11.79 -28.76
C VAL A 395 -11.68 12.27 -28.85
N LYS A 396 -12.21 12.62 -30.02
CA LYS A 396 -13.58 13.14 -30.20
C LYS A 396 -14.72 12.27 -29.63
N HIS A 397 -14.45 10.99 -29.38
CA HIS A 397 -15.44 10.01 -28.94
C HIS A 397 -15.46 9.79 -27.43
N ILE A 398 -14.54 10.40 -26.68
CA ILE A 398 -14.55 10.27 -25.22
C ILE A 398 -15.86 10.81 -24.66
N GLN A 399 -16.36 10.20 -23.59
CA GLN A 399 -17.61 10.60 -22.94
C GLN A 399 -17.35 10.91 -21.47
N PRO A 400 -16.92 12.14 -21.15
CA PRO A 400 -16.68 12.55 -19.78
C PRO A 400 -17.99 12.56 -18.98
N LYS A 401 -17.90 12.21 -17.70
CA LYS A 401 -19.04 12.03 -16.79
C LYS A 401 -18.83 12.87 -15.52
N ALA A 402 -19.90 13.03 -14.74
CA ALA A 402 -19.84 13.59 -13.40
C ALA A 402 -18.76 12.90 -12.55
N THR A 403 -18.00 13.68 -11.80
CA THR A 403 -17.00 13.18 -10.87
C THR A 403 -17.65 12.57 -9.63
N THR A 404 -17.04 11.51 -9.10
CA THR A 404 -17.36 10.93 -7.78
C THR A 404 -16.40 11.41 -6.69
N ILE A 405 -15.25 11.94 -7.10
CA ILE A 405 -14.23 12.56 -6.24
C ILE A 405 -13.88 13.91 -6.88
N PRO A 406 -13.84 15.03 -6.12
CA PRO A 406 -13.45 16.33 -6.62
C PRO A 406 -12.16 16.29 -7.46
N TYR A 407 -12.21 16.90 -8.65
CA TYR A 407 -11.12 16.95 -9.61
C TYR A 407 -10.63 18.39 -9.75
N ILE A 408 -9.37 18.64 -9.39
CA ILE A 408 -8.74 19.95 -9.56
C ILE A 408 -7.95 19.94 -10.86
N SER A 409 -8.33 20.81 -11.78
CA SER A 409 -7.64 21.01 -13.06
C SER A 409 -6.44 21.91 -12.85
N THR A 410 -5.27 21.45 -13.27
CA THR A 410 -4.04 22.24 -13.34
C THR A 410 -3.98 23.12 -14.58
N VAL A 411 -4.84 22.89 -15.58
CA VAL A 411 -5.03 23.78 -16.73
C VAL A 411 -5.72 25.09 -16.32
N THR A 412 -6.72 25.01 -15.43
CA THR A 412 -7.50 26.19 -14.98
C THR A 412 -7.15 26.67 -13.57
N GLY A 413 -6.46 25.86 -12.78
CA GLY A 413 -6.16 26.13 -11.37
C GLY A 413 -7.38 25.99 -10.44
N THR A 414 -8.48 25.40 -10.90
CA THR A 414 -9.75 25.32 -10.16
C THR A 414 -10.38 23.93 -10.24
N GLU A 415 -11.36 23.66 -9.39
CA GLU A 415 -12.20 22.47 -9.50
C GLU A 415 -13.07 22.54 -10.76
N LEU A 416 -13.08 21.46 -11.55
CA LEU A 416 -13.92 21.35 -12.72
C LEU A 416 -14.90 20.18 -12.59
N PRO A 417 -16.15 20.33 -13.10
CA PRO A 417 -17.03 19.19 -13.27
C PRO A 417 -16.44 18.24 -14.33
N GLY A 418 -16.63 16.94 -14.13
CA GLY A 418 -15.99 15.92 -14.98
C GLY A 418 -16.48 15.96 -16.43
N GLU A 419 -17.71 16.43 -16.66
CA GLU A 419 -18.30 16.65 -17.99
C GLU A 419 -17.54 17.67 -18.83
N SER A 420 -16.78 18.57 -18.19
CA SER A 420 -15.95 19.58 -18.86
C SER A 420 -14.59 19.04 -19.34
N LEU A 421 -14.27 17.76 -19.07
CA LEU A 421 -13.01 17.13 -19.50
C LEU A 421 -13.12 16.58 -20.94
N ASP A 422 -13.66 17.41 -21.83
CA ASP A 422 -13.94 17.13 -23.24
C ASP A 422 -12.66 17.13 -24.11
N PRO A 423 -12.74 16.78 -25.41
CA PRO A 423 -11.58 16.80 -26.30
C PRO A 423 -10.80 18.14 -26.31
N ASP A 424 -11.50 19.27 -26.25
CA ASP A 424 -10.88 20.60 -26.24
C ASP A 424 -10.15 20.88 -24.93
N TYR A 425 -10.64 20.35 -23.80
CA TYR A 425 -9.91 20.34 -22.54
C TYR A 425 -8.57 19.59 -22.67
N TRP A 426 -8.59 18.38 -23.24
CA TRP A 426 -7.36 17.59 -23.37
C TRP A 426 -6.35 18.18 -24.34
N TYR A 427 -6.80 18.91 -25.37
CA TYR A 427 -5.90 19.68 -26.22
C TYR A 427 -5.31 20.88 -25.47
N ARG A 428 -6.10 21.61 -24.68
CA ARG A 428 -5.58 22.70 -23.81
C ARG A 428 -4.61 22.20 -22.73
N ASN A 429 -4.76 20.95 -22.27
CA ASN A 429 -3.83 20.31 -21.34
C ASN A 429 -2.48 19.97 -21.98
N LEU A 430 -2.43 19.74 -23.30
CA LEU A 430 -1.25 19.30 -24.05
C LEU A 430 -0.19 20.42 -24.16
#